data_AF-A0A804UKB1-F1
#
_entry.id   AF-A0A804UKB1-F1
#
_cell.length_a   1.000
_cell.length_b   1.000
_cell.length_c   1.000
_cell.angle_alpha   90.00
_cell.angle_beta   90.00
_cell.angle_gamma   90.00
#
_symmetry.space_group_name_H-M   'P 1'
#
loop_
_entity.id
_entity.type
_entity.pdbx_description
1 polymer ?
#
loop_
_entity_poly.entity_id
_entity_poly.type
_entity_poly.pdbx_seq_one_letter_code
_entity_poly.pdbx_strand_id
1 'polypeptide(L)'
;MASAGKAARLRDRRVVDVEYKRVPCGYMKDRNLSIRVEEKSRPPSNLSIRFLYQGGQTDTVAVDIATVGSSNWRFMARDHGPAWSTTQAPPGPLQFRLVVTGCYDGKWV
;
A
#
# COMPACT_ATOMS: atom_id res chain seq x y z
N MET A 1 -18.30 4.91 26.30
CA MET A 1 -17.88 6.03 25.42
C MET A 1 -16.65 6.70 26.01
N ALA A 2 -15.73 7.21 25.18
CA ALA A 2 -14.57 7.96 25.64
C ALA A 2 -14.98 9.28 26.31
N SER A 3 -14.45 9.59 27.50
CA SER A 3 -14.70 10.87 28.17
C SER A 3 -13.89 11.99 27.52
N ALA A 4 -14.57 13.05 27.10
CA ALA A 4 -13.92 14.24 26.55
C ALA A 4 -12.85 14.79 27.52
N GLY A 5 -11.72 15.23 26.95
CA GLY A 5 -10.62 15.85 27.71
C GLY A 5 -9.71 14.90 28.50
N LYS A 6 -9.94 13.58 28.51
CA LYS A 6 -9.09 12.64 29.27
C LYS A 6 -7.86 12.12 28.51
N ALA A 7 -7.59 12.61 27.29
CA ALA A 7 -6.49 12.14 26.46
C ALA A 7 -5.11 12.30 27.11
N ALA A 8 -4.85 13.43 27.79
CA ALA A 8 -3.59 13.65 28.52
C ALA A 8 -3.40 12.60 29.64
N ARG A 9 -4.41 12.42 30.49
CA ARG A 9 -4.39 11.43 31.58
C ARG A 9 -4.21 9.99 31.08
N LEU A 10 -4.76 9.66 29.90
CA LEU A 10 -4.54 8.35 29.29
C LEU A 10 -3.09 8.19 28.83
N ARG A 11 -2.50 9.22 28.20
CA ARG A 11 -1.09 9.25 27.80
C ARG A 11 -0.14 9.09 28.99
N ASP A 12 -0.48 9.68 30.14
CA ASP A 12 0.35 9.59 31.37
C ASP A 12 0.48 8.17 31.91
N ARG A 13 -0.45 7.26 31.61
CA ARG A 13 -0.38 5.85 32.04
C ARG A 13 0.77 5.06 31.41
N ARG A 14 1.33 5.55 30.29
CA ARG A 14 2.40 4.93 29.47
C ARG A 14 2.06 3.57 28.84
N VAL A 15 1.47 2.65 29.60
CA VAL A 15 1.03 1.32 29.15
C VAL A 15 -0.41 1.11 29.59
N VAL A 16 -1.23 0.62 28.66
CA VAL A 16 -2.63 0.25 28.90
C VAL A 16 -2.96 -0.99 28.07
N ASP A 17 -3.80 -1.86 28.61
CA ASP A 17 -4.36 -2.97 27.85
C ASP A 17 -5.35 -2.43 26.81
N VAL A 18 -5.29 -3.00 25.60
CA VAL A 18 -6.15 -2.61 24.47
C VAL A 18 -6.71 -3.83 23.78
N GLU A 19 -7.98 -3.75 23.41
CA GLU A 19 -8.61 -4.68 22.48
C GLU A 19 -8.57 -4.08 21.07
N TYR A 20 -8.29 -4.91 20.07
CA TYR A 20 -8.22 -4.46 18.68
C TYR A 20 -8.85 -5.49 17.75
N LYS A 21 -9.38 -4.98 16.64
CA LYS A 21 -9.84 -5.79 15.50
C LYS A 21 -9.43 -5.07 14.22
N ARG A 22 -9.01 -5.83 13.23
CA ARG A 22 -8.75 -5.29 11.89
C ARG A 22 -10.08 -4.86 11.25
N VAL A 23 -10.11 -3.64 10.70
CA VAL A 23 -11.27 -3.06 10.02
C VAL A 23 -10.86 -2.47 8.66
N PRO A 24 -11.78 -2.33 7.70
CA PRO A 24 -11.47 -1.67 6.44
C PRO A 24 -10.93 -0.24 6.64
N CYS A 25 -9.88 0.13 5.91
CA CYS A 25 -9.39 1.50 5.84
C CYS A 25 -10.42 2.39 5.13
N GLY A 26 -10.88 3.43 5.83
CA GLY A 26 -11.69 4.51 5.27
C GLY A 26 -10.85 5.76 5.10
N TYR A 27 -10.58 6.15 3.85
CA TYR A 27 -9.95 7.44 3.54
C TYR A 27 -11.00 8.51 3.28
N MET A 28 -10.62 9.79 3.40
CA MET A 28 -11.50 10.91 3.05
C MET A 28 -12.00 10.76 1.61
N LYS A 29 -13.22 11.26 1.32
CA LYS A 29 -13.91 11.04 0.04
C LYS A 29 -13.12 11.49 -1.21
N ASP A 30 -12.11 12.33 -1.02
CA ASP A 30 -11.24 12.90 -2.05
C ASP A 30 -9.89 12.16 -2.22
N ARG A 31 -9.69 11.02 -1.53
CA ARG A 31 -8.44 10.25 -1.57
C ARG A 31 -8.65 8.93 -2.31
N ASN A 32 -8.19 8.90 -3.56
CA ASN A 32 -8.15 7.69 -4.39
C ASN A 32 -6.83 6.94 -4.24
N LEU A 33 -6.83 5.65 -4.62
CA LEU A 33 -5.60 4.86 -4.74
C LEU A 33 -4.57 5.64 -5.56
N SER A 34 -3.44 5.93 -4.95
CA SER A 34 -2.39 6.76 -5.53
C SER A 34 -1.07 6.03 -5.47
N ILE A 35 -0.16 6.34 -6.39
CA ILE A 35 1.17 5.76 -6.42
C ILE A 35 2.18 6.87 -6.13
N ARG A 36 3.08 6.62 -5.19
CA ARG A 36 4.23 7.49 -4.93
C ARG A 36 5.50 6.79 -5.40
N VAL A 37 6.31 7.51 -6.18
CA VAL A 37 7.66 7.06 -6.56
C VAL A 37 8.60 7.31 -5.39
N GLU A 38 9.35 6.28 -5.02
CA GLU A 38 10.34 6.33 -3.94
C GLU A 38 11.66 6.92 -4.46
N GLU A 39 12.34 7.65 -3.59
CA GLU A 39 13.58 8.40 -3.89
C GLU A 39 14.71 7.51 -4.43
N LYS A 40 14.74 6.24 -4.04
CA LYS A 40 15.74 5.28 -4.52
C LYS A 40 15.57 4.85 -5.98
N SER A 41 14.48 5.25 -6.64
CA SER A 41 14.26 4.98 -8.07
C SER A 41 15.33 5.67 -8.91
N ARG A 42 15.85 4.97 -9.93
CA ARG A 42 16.88 5.50 -10.83
C ARG A 42 16.57 5.12 -12.28
N PRO A 43 16.47 6.09 -13.20
CA PRO A 43 16.29 5.77 -14.61
C PRO A 43 17.49 4.97 -15.17
N PRO A 44 17.29 4.19 -16.26
CA PRO A 44 16.05 4.06 -17.00
C PRO A 44 15.08 3.02 -16.44
N SER A 45 15.54 2.03 -15.66
CA SER A 45 14.76 0.82 -15.36
C SER A 45 14.60 0.48 -13.87
N ASN A 46 15.31 1.17 -12.97
CA ASN A 46 15.16 0.94 -11.53
C ASN A 46 14.00 1.78 -11.01
N LEU A 47 12.88 1.14 -10.72
CA LEU A 47 11.69 1.79 -10.20
C LEU A 47 11.36 1.22 -8.84
N SER A 48 11.10 2.11 -7.88
CA SER A 48 10.51 1.76 -6.59
C SER A 48 9.31 2.66 -6.32
N ILE A 49 8.21 2.05 -5.91
CA ILE A 49 6.95 2.73 -5.68
C ILE A 49 6.29 2.23 -4.40
N ARG A 50 5.38 3.01 -3.85
CA ARG A 50 4.42 2.57 -2.84
C ARG A 50 3.01 3.00 -3.21
N PHE A 51 2.05 2.18 -2.81
CA PHE A 51 0.63 2.51 -2.93
C PHE A 51 0.18 3.31 -1.70
N LEU A 52 -0.61 4.34 -1.95
CA LEU A 52 -1.22 5.20 -0.95
C LEU A 52 -2.74 5.10 -1.07
N TYR A 53 -3.42 5.24 0.06
CA TYR A 53 -4.88 5.27 0.13
C TYR A 53 -5.55 4.00 -0.43
N GLN A 54 -4.90 2.84 -0.26
CA GLN A 54 -5.52 1.55 -0.57
C GLN A 54 -6.64 1.27 0.42
N GLY A 55 -7.88 1.49 -0.02
CA GLY A 55 -9.07 1.26 0.78
C GLY A 55 -9.32 -0.22 1.08
N GLY A 56 -10.23 -0.47 2.01
CA GLY A 56 -10.64 -1.84 2.35
C GLY A 56 -9.80 -2.47 3.44
N GLN A 57 -10.13 -3.71 3.78
CA GLN A 57 -9.41 -4.51 4.78
C GLN A 57 -8.44 -5.45 4.07
N THR A 58 -7.50 -4.90 3.29
CA THR A 58 -6.68 -5.71 2.41
C THR A 58 -5.19 -5.44 2.53
N ASP A 59 -4.38 -6.49 2.35
CA ASP A 59 -2.92 -6.35 2.18
C ASP A 59 -2.55 -6.61 0.72
N THR A 60 -1.73 -5.74 0.12
CA THR A 60 -1.11 -6.08 -1.17
C THR A 60 -0.07 -7.16 -0.96
N VAL A 61 -0.23 -8.31 -1.63
CA VAL A 61 0.69 -9.46 -1.52
C VAL A 61 1.55 -9.67 -2.76
N ALA A 62 1.16 -9.13 -3.92
CA ALA A 62 1.96 -9.09 -5.13
C ALA A 62 1.64 -7.86 -5.98
N VAL A 63 2.61 -7.41 -6.75
CA VAL A 63 2.49 -6.27 -7.66
C VAL A 63 3.18 -6.61 -8.95
N ASP A 64 2.49 -6.43 -10.07
CA ASP A 64 3.09 -6.53 -11.39
C ASP A 64 3.00 -5.19 -12.13
N ILE A 65 3.95 -5.00 -13.04
CA ILE A 65 4.11 -3.82 -13.89
C ILE A 65 4.14 -4.22 -15.37
N ALA A 66 3.52 -3.42 -16.23
CA ALA A 66 3.61 -3.52 -17.68
C ALA A 66 3.54 -2.13 -18.31
N THR A 67 3.92 -2.02 -19.59
CA THR A 67 3.55 -0.85 -20.40
C THR A 67 2.05 -0.89 -20.70
N VAL A 68 1.37 0.26 -20.70
CA VAL A 68 -0.04 0.37 -21.08
C VAL A 68 -0.25 -0.27 -22.47
N GLY A 69 -1.25 -1.16 -22.57
CA GLY A 69 -1.56 -1.90 -23.80
C GLY A 69 -0.75 -3.18 -24.02
N SER A 70 0.24 -3.46 -23.16
CA SER A 70 1.00 -4.71 -23.20
C SER A 70 0.45 -5.75 -22.22
N SER A 71 0.47 -7.02 -22.61
CA SER A 71 0.20 -8.16 -21.72
C SER A 71 1.47 -8.73 -21.06
N ASN A 72 2.63 -8.11 -21.29
CA ASN A 72 3.92 -8.57 -20.77
C ASN A 72 4.16 -8.08 -19.33
N TRP A 73 3.40 -8.65 -18.40
CA TRP A 73 3.51 -8.36 -16.97
C TRP A 73 4.84 -8.85 -16.39
N ARG A 74 5.46 -8.02 -15.56
CA ARG A 74 6.68 -8.34 -14.81
C ARG A 74 6.41 -8.14 -13.32
N PHE A 75 6.90 -9.06 -12.50
CA PHE A 75 6.74 -8.95 -11.06
C PHE A 75 7.62 -7.84 -10.47
N MET A 76 7.14 -7.23 -9.39
CA MET A 76 7.91 -6.35 -8.53
C MET A 76 8.25 -7.07 -7.22
N ALA A 77 9.47 -6.89 -6.74
CA ALA A 77 9.91 -7.40 -5.45
C ALA A 77 9.41 -6.47 -4.33
N ARG A 78 8.98 -7.04 -3.20
CA ARG A 78 8.66 -6.24 -2.02
C ARG A 78 9.95 -5.80 -1.34
N ASP A 79 10.07 -4.50 -1.08
CA ASP A 79 11.14 -3.93 -0.28
C ASP A 79 10.83 -4.04 1.23
N HIS A 80 11.78 -3.62 2.08
CA HIS A 80 11.43 -3.38 3.48
C HIS A 80 10.33 -2.30 3.58
N GLY A 81 9.19 -2.66 4.16
CA GLY A 81 8.04 -1.77 4.34
C GLY A 81 7.00 -1.87 3.21
N PRO A 82 6.28 -0.78 2.89
CA PRO A 82 5.16 -0.80 1.94
C PRO A 82 5.59 -0.60 0.48
N ALA A 83 6.91 -0.53 0.22
CA ALA A 83 7.45 -0.25 -1.10
C ALA A 83 7.69 -1.53 -1.91
N TRP A 84 7.60 -1.39 -3.24
CA TRP A 84 7.81 -2.42 -4.23
C TRP A 84 8.83 -1.92 -5.24
N SER A 85 9.75 -2.77 -5.67
CA SER A 85 10.81 -2.40 -6.60
C SER A 85 10.98 -3.37 -7.75
N THR A 86 11.53 -2.87 -8.85
CA THR A 86 11.99 -3.67 -9.99
C THR A 86 13.20 -3.00 -10.61
N THR A 87 14.12 -3.80 -11.14
CA THR A 87 15.26 -3.33 -11.95
C THR A 87 14.97 -3.38 -13.45
N GLN A 88 13.78 -3.86 -13.82
CA GLN A 88 13.34 -4.14 -15.18
C GLN A 88 12.05 -3.36 -15.53
N ALA A 89 11.90 -2.14 -15.00
CA ALA A 89 10.76 -1.30 -15.34
C ALA A 89 10.72 -1.08 -16.88
N PRO A 90 9.58 -1.33 -17.53
CA PRO A 90 9.47 -1.13 -18.97
C PRO A 90 9.42 0.37 -19.30
N PRO A 91 9.79 0.77 -20.52
CA PRO A 91 9.68 2.16 -20.95
C PRO A 91 8.22 2.55 -21.21
N GLY A 92 7.97 3.86 -21.20
CA GLY A 92 6.68 4.46 -21.58
C GLY A 92 5.64 4.51 -20.45
N PRO A 93 4.36 4.79 -20.80
CA PRO A 93 3.27 4.80 -19.83
C PRO A 93 3.11 3.44 -19.14
N LEU A 94 3.03 3.45 -17.82
CA LEU A 94 3.00 2.25 -16.99
C LEU A 94 1.58 1.92 -16.54
N GLN A 95 1.27 0.62 -16.48
CA GLN A 95 0.12 0.07 -15.77
C GLN A 95 0.58 -0.91 -14.70
N PHE A 96 -0.20 -0.99 -13.63
CA PHE A 96 0.07 -1.84 -12.47
C PHE A 96 -1.15 -2.71 -12.20
N ARG A 97 -0.92 -3.92 -11.71
CA ARG A 97 -1.96 -4.77 -11.11
C ARG A 97 -1.49 -5.26 -9.76
N LEU A 98 -2.41 -5.42 -8.83
CA LEU A 98 -2.11 -5.81 -7.46
C LEU A 98 -2.88 -7.09 -7.11
N VAL A 99 -2.24 -8.03 -6.41
CA VAL A 99 -2.99 -9.02 -5.62
C VAL A 99 -3.22 -8.43 -4.25
N VAL A 100 -4.48 -8.36 -3.84
CA VAL A 100 -4.86 -7.93 -2.51
C VAL A 100 -5.53 -9.08 -1.77
N THR A 101 -5.16 -9.33 -0.52
CA THR A 101 -5.82 -10.33 0.33
C THR A 101 -6.68 -9.64 1.36
N GLY A 102 -7.97 -9.96 1.39
CA GLY A 102 -8.88 -9.60 2.47
C GLY A 102 -9.14 -10.84 3.30
N CYS A 103 -8.67 -10.87 4.55
CA CYS A 103 -8.57 -12.13 5.31
C CYS A 103 -7.75 -13.18 4.53
N TYR A 104 -8.25 -14.40 4.38
CA TYR A 104 -7.52 -15.55 3.83
C TYR A 104 -7.61 -15.66 2.29
N ASP A 105 -8.44 -14.85 1.62
CA ASP A 105 -8.68 -14.95 0.17
C ASP A 105 -8.03 -13.79 -0.60
N GLY A 106 -7.27 -14.12 -1.64
CA GLY A 106 -6.58 -13.16 -2.53
C GLY A 106 -7.35 -12.90 -3.83
N LYS A 107 -7.47 -11.64 -4.24
CA LYS A 107 -8.05 -11.22 -5.52
C LYS A 107 -7.13 -10.23 -6.24
N TRP A 108 -7.04 -10.36 -7.56
CA TRP A 108 -6.38 -9.34 -8.41
C TRP A 108 -7.28 -8.11 -8.56
N VAL A 109 -6.70 -6.93 -8.36
CA VAL A 109 -7.32 -5.61 -8.54
C VAL A 109 -6.43 -4.78 -9.46
#